data_AF-A0A7S1S2P2-F1
#
_entry.id   AF-A0A7S1S2P2-F1
#
_cell.length_a   1.000
_cell.length_b   1.000
_cell.length_c   1.000
_cell.angle_alpha   90.00
_cell.angle_beta   90.00
_cell.angle_gamma   90.00
#
_symmetry.space_group_name_H-M   'P 1'
#
loop_
_entity.id
_entity.type
_entity.pdbx_description
1 polymer ?
#
loop_
_entity_poly.entity_id
_entity_poly.type
_entity_poly.pdbx_seq_one_letter_code
_entity_poly.pdbx_strand_id
1 'polypeptide(L)'
;VEFTDEEGQRVAIEEWDRTELDGSTISVRAFETRQPTPSASSRAPPQTPPRAREADPSEAGTRGAARAAEDPERKVDPEDGKVYTFEELRGRAKGEGFSDQEVLDYWRYDCEPVKHPARTVESSSISNGADGVAPAQRAEVGPGLALALGAAGEPEKRVDPEDGKAYTYEELHRRARGEGFTDQEILDYWRDECTLVERPAPAA
;
A
#
# COMPACT_ATOMS: atom_id res chain seq x y z
N VAL A 1 11.95 26.68 3.10
CA VAL A 1 11.87 27.98 2.39
C VAL A 1 12.14 29.05 3.43
N GLU A 2 13.26 29.78 3.30
CA GLU A 2 13.54 30.95 4.14
C GLU A 2 13.16 32.19 3.33
N PHE A 3 12.20 32.97 3.86
CA PHE A 3 11.79 34.24 3.27
C PHE A 3 12.57 35.36 3.98
N THR A 4 13.18 36.26 3.21
CA THR A 4 13.93 37.41 3.76
C THR A 4 13.02 38.51 4.29
N ASP A 5 11.74 38.50 3.94
CA ASP A 5 10.80 39.58 4.18
C ASP A 5 9.44 39.04 4.66
N GLU A 6 8.86 39.71 5.67
CA GLU A 6 7.60 39.30 6.30
C GLU A 6 6.42 39.36 5.31
N GLU A 7 6.44 40.31 4.38
CA GLU A 7 5.42 40.41 3.32
C GLU A 7 5.49 39.23 2.34
N GLY A 8 6.71 38.80 1.97
CA GLY A 8 6.91 37.61 1.15
C GLY A 8 6.45 36.32 1.84
N GLN A 9 6.68 36.22 3.15
CA GLN A 9 6.18 35.10 3.95
C GLN A 9 4.64 35.06 3.98
N ARG A 10 3.96 36.20 4.12
CA ARG A 10 2.49 36.26 4.14
C ARG A 10 1.88 35.90 2.79
N VAL A 11 2.44 36.44 1.70
CA VAL A 11 1.98 36.11 0.34
C VAL A 11 2.16 34.62 0.05
N ALA A 12 3.30 34.04 0.43
CA ALA A 12 3.53 32.61 0.26
C ALA A 12 2.58 31.75 1.10
N ILE A 13 2.26 32.17 2.34
CA ILE A 13 1.27 31.47 3.17
C ILE A 13 -0.12 31.52 2.51
N GLU A 14 -0.58 32.68 2.03
CA GLU A 14 -1.88 32.80 1.35
C GLU A 14 -1.93 32.05 0.03
N GLU A 15 -0.84 32.04 -0.73
CA GLU A 15 -0.76 31.36 -2.02
C GLU A 15 -0.69 29.83 -1.88
N TRP A 16 -0.08 29.32 -0.80
CA TRP A 16 0.10 27.88 -0.59
C TRP A 16 -0.97 27.27 0.31
N ASP A 17 -1.67 28.07 1.12
CA ASP A 17 -2.80 27.59 1.90
C ASP A 17 -3.93 27.14 0.97
N ARG A 18 -4.29 25.85 1.06
CA ARG A 18 -5.28 25.14 0.23
C ARG A 18 -4.82 24.73 -1.16
N THR A 19 -3.52 24.68 -1.43
CA THR A 19 -3.03 24.01 -2.64
C THR A 19 -3.24 22.50 -2.55
N GLU A 20 -3.58 21.87 -3.67
CA GLU A 20 -3.73 20.41 -3.78
C GLU A 20 -2.41 19.81 -4.25
N LEU A 21 -1.80 18.98 -3.40
CA LEU A 21 -0.61 18.20 -3.73
C LEU A 21 -0.97 16.73 -3.56
N ASP A 22 -0.88 15.94 -4.64
CA ASP A 22 -1.18 14.50 -4.65
C ASP A 22 -2.61 14.16 -4.15
N GLY A 23 -3.60 14.99 -4.52
CA GLY A 23 -4.99 14.81 -4.10
C GLY A 23 -5.27 15.12 -2.62
N SER A 24 -4.28 15.68 -1.92
CA SER A 24 -4.41 16.14 -0.53
C SER A 24 -4.29 17.66 -0.46
N THR A 25 -5.24 18.31 0.21
CA THR A 25 -5.19 19.74 0.48
C THR A 25 -4.17 20.02 1.58
N ILE A 26 -3.14 20.80 1.28
CA ILE A 26 -2.17 21.24 2.28
C ILE A 26 -2.59 22.58 2.88
N SER A 27 -2.49 22.70 4.21
CA SER A 27 -2.72 23.95 4.93
C SER A 27 -1.40 24.47 5.47
N VAL A 28 -0.99 25.65 5.02
CA VAL A 28 0.24 26.30 5.46
C VAL A 28 -0.16 27.36 6.47
N ARG A 29 0.31 27.21 7.71
CA ARG A 29 0.08 28.17 8.80
C ARG A 29 1.40 28.72 9.30
N ALA A 30 1.40 30.00 9.70
CA ALA A 30 2.55 30.61 10.36
C ALA A 30 2.94 29.76 11.58
N PHE A 31 4.19 29.32 11.62
CA PHE A 31 4.74 28.65 12.78
C PHE A 31 4.93 29.71 13.86
N GLU A 32 3.94 29.86 14.73
CA GLU A 32 4.09 30.71 15.92
C GLU A 32 5.27 30.18 16.72
N THR A 33 6.37 30.93 16.69
CA THR A 33 7.54 30.70 17.53
C THR A 33 7.06 30.74 18.96
N ARG A 34 6.79 29.56 19.54
CA ARG A 34 6.44 29.43 20.95
C ARG A 34 7.55 30.11 21.72
N GLN A 35 7.28 31.31 22.23
CA GLN A 35 8.23 31.97 23.11
C GLN A 35 8.53 31.01 24.26
N PRO A 36 9.81 30.73 24.56
CA PRO A 36 10.15 30.00 25.76
C PRO A 36 9.63 30.84 26.93
N THR A 37 8.59 30.35 27.59
CA THR A 37 8.17 30.94 28.86
C THR A 37 9.38 30.91 29.78
N PRO A 38 9.75 32.02 30.45
CA PRO A 38 10.77 31.97 31.48
C PRO A 38 10.23 31.10 32.62
N SER A 39 10.64 29.84 32.62
CA SER A 39 10.30 28.85 33.63
C SER A 39 10.89 29.33 34.96
N ALA A 40 10.02 29.89 35.80
CA ALA A 40 10.35 30.27 37.15
C ALA A 40 10.86 29.05 37.91
N SER A 41 12.09 29.21 38.40
CA SER A 41 12.76 28.37 39.37
C SER A 41 11.85 28.04 40.56
N SER A 42 11.56 26.76 40.78
CA SER A 42 11.23 26.29 42.12
C SER A 42 11.78 24.89 42.34
N ARG A 43 12.49 24.77 43.45
CA ARG A 43 13.44 23.74 43.82
C ARG A 43 12.78 22.81 44.83
N ALA A 44 12.67 21.51 44.55
CA ALA A 44 12.56 20.45 45.56
C ALA A 44 12.89 19.07 44.94
N PRO A 45 13.85 18.29 45.50
CA PRO A 45 14.06 16.88 45.21
C PRO A 45 13.55 16.00 46.38
N PRO A 46 13.82 14.68 46.43
CA PRO A 46 13.38 13.60 45.52
C PRO A 46 12.69 12.48 46.32
N GLN A 47 11.74 11.73 45.75
CA GLN A 47 11.38 10.40 46.28
C GLN A 47 10.99 9.41 45.16
N THR A 48 11.76 8.34 45.06
CA THR A 48 11.44 7.04 44.44
C THR A 48 11.78 5.95 45.47
N PRO A 49 11.34 4.69 45.30
CA PRO A 49 10.01 4.16 45.02
C PRO A 49 9.62 3.11 46.10
N PRO A 50 8.51 2.36 45.93
CA PRO A 50 8.71 0.92 46.05
C PRO A 50 8.07 0.09 44.93
N ARG A 51 8.76 -1.03 44.74
CA ARG A 51 8.61 -2.18 43.85
C ARG A 51 7.54 -3.16 44.38
N ALA A 52 6.60 -3.58 43.54
CA ALA A 52 5.90 -4.88 43.55
C ALA A 52 5.22 -5.05 42.18
N ARG A 53 5.53 -6.06 41.33
CA ARG A 53 4.99 -7.44 41.33
C ARG A 53 3.45 -7.41 41.33
N GLU A 54 2.67 -8.01 40.42
CA GLU A 54 2.78 -9.23 39.60
C GLU A 54 1.74 -9.16 38.44
N ALA A 55 1.90 -10.08 37.49
CA ALA A 55 1.01 -10.56 36.41
C ALA A 55 -0.49 -10.17 36.43
N ASP A 56 -1.06 -9.88 35.24
CA ASP A 56 -1.90 -10.86 34.52
C ASP A 56 -2.23 -10.38 33.08
N PRO A 57 -2.16 -11.27 32.07
CA PRO A 57 -2.69 -11.04 30.73
C PRO A 57 -4.12 -11.57 30.65
N SER A 58 -5.12 -10.71 30.47
CA SER A 58 -6.49 -11.17 30.20
C SER A 58 -7.14 -10.36 29.11
N GLU A 59 -7.55 -11.13 28.11
CA GLU A 59 -8.34 -10.82 26.94
C GLU A 59 -9.66 -10.09 27.28
N ALA A 60 -10.14 -9.34 26.27
CA ALA A 60 -11.51 -9.39 25.74
C ALA A 60 -12.23 -8.03 25.56
N GLY A 61 -12.79 -7.85 24.36
CA GLY A 61 -13.95 -7.00 24.05
C GLY A 61 -13.59 -5.68 23.38
N THR A 62 -13.53 -5.55 22.05
CA THR A 62 -14.57 -5.83 21.03
C THR A 62 -15.92 -5.15 21.31
N ARG A 63 -16.09 -3.96 20.73
CA ARG A 63 -17.34 -3.32 20.24
C ARG A 63 -16.90 -1.98 19.63
N GLY A 64 -16.92 -1.74 18.33
CA GLY A 64 -17.97 -2.07 17.37
C GLY A 64 -18.48 -0.74 16.81
N ALA A 65 -17.81 -0.22 15.78
CA ALA A 65 -18.32 0.85 14.94
C ALA A 65 -18.17 0.41 13.48
N ALA A 66 -19.20 -0.30 13.03
CA ALA A 66 -19.39 -0.70 11.65
C ALA A 66 -19.39 0.52 10.73
N ARG A 67 -18.48 0.49 9.76
CA ARG A 67 -18.67 1.14 8.45
C ARG A 67 -17.82 0.38 7.44
N ALA A 68 -18.45 -0.60 6.79
CA ALA A 68 -18.13 -1.10 5.44
C ALA A 68 -16.66 -0.97 4.99
N ALA A 69 -15.72 -1.48 5.78
CA ALA A 69 -14.33 -1.64 5.37
C ALA A 69 -14.22 -3.03 4.75
N GLU A 70 -13.76 -3.04 3.53
CA GLU A 70 -13.48 -4.18 2.67
C GLU A 70 -12.71 -5.25 3.46
N ASP A 71 -13.00 -6.53 3.19
CA ASP A 71 -12.42 -7.68 3.90
C ASP A 71 -10.91 -7.42 4.12
N PRO A 72 -10.44 -7.36 5.39
CA PRO A 72 -9.09 -6.90 5.67
C PRO A 72 -8.12 -7.82 4.95
N GLU A 73 -7.45 -7.30 3.92
CA GLU A 73 -6.53 -8.07 3.10
C GLU A 73 -5.58 -8.82 4.02
N ARG A 74 -5.57 -10.16 3.91
CA ARG A 74 -4.68 -11.03 4.67
C ARG A 74 -3.52 -11.38 3.77
N LYS A 75 -2.31 -11.20 4.27
CA LYS A 75 -1.08 -11.54 3.55
C LYS A 75 -0.19 -12.45 4.39
N VAL A 76 0.57 -13.29 3.72
CA VAL A 76 1.59 -14.15 4.31
C VAL A 76 2.86 -13.32 4.46
N ASP A 77 3.36 -13.25 5.68
CA ASP A 77 4.66 -12.68 5.99
C ASP A 77 5.77 -13.68 5.59
N PRO A 78 6.73 -13.29 4.73
CA PRO A 78 7.77 -14.20 4.25
C PRO A 78 8.82 -14.56 5.32
N GLU A 79 8.98 -13.77 6.40
CA GLU A 79 9.97 -14.05 7.45
C GLU A 79 9.55 -15.24 8.33
N ASP A 80 8.27 -15.31 8.69
CA ASP A 80 7.74 -16.31 9.63
C ASP A 80 6.70 -17.25 8.99
N GLY A 81 6.28 -16.98 7.75
CA GLY A 81 5.31 -17.78 6.98
C GLY A 81 3.88 -17.72 7.55
N LYS A 82 3.60 -16.75 8.43
CA LYS A 82 2.29 -16.59 9.07
C LYS A 82 1.44 -15.55 8.35
N VAL A 83 0.12 -15.73 8.45
CA VAL A 83 -0.85 -14.79 7.87
C VAL A 83 -1.11 -13.67 8.87
N TYR A 84 -0.88 -12.44 8.44
CA TYR A 84 -1.21 -11.24 9.20
C TYR A 84 -2.19 -10.38 8.40
N THR A 85 -2.92 -9.52 9.11
CA THR A 85 -3.58 -8.33 8.53
C THR A 85 -2.65 -7.13 8.61
N PHE A 86 -2.87 -6.11 7.77
CA PHE A 86 -2.04 -4.89 7.78
C PHE A 86 -2.00 -4.24 9.17
N GLU A 87 -3.12 -4.23 9.90
CA GLU A 87 -3.18 -3.69 11.26
C GLU A 87 -2.36 -4.51 12.27
N GLU A 88 -2.38 -5.84 12.16
CA GLU A 88 -1.58 -6.72 13.02
C GLU A 88 -0.08 -6.53 12.77
N LEU A 89 0.32 -6.51 11.50
CA LEU A 89 1.72 -6.30 11.12
C LEU A 89 2.21 -4.91 11.57
N ARG A 90 1.40 -3.87 11.34
CA ARG A 90 1.66 -2.51 11.81
C ARG A 90 1.79 -2.41 13.32
N GLY A 91 0.90 -3.07 14.06
CA GLY A 91 0.96 -3.09 15.52
C GLY A 91 2.25 -3.71 16.03
N ARG A 92 2.68 -4.82 15.40
CA ARG A 92 3.93 -5.51 15.72
C ARG A 92 5.16 -4.66 15.39
N ALA A 93 5.25 -4.20 14.15
CA ALA A 93 6.39 -3.45 13.65
C ALA A 93 6.57 -2.11 14.38
N LYS A 94 5.47 -1.47 14.81
CA LYS A 94 5.54 -0.29 15.69
C LYS A 94 6.15 -0.61 17.06
N GLY A 95 5.96 -1.82 17.58
CA GLY A 95 6.62 -2.31 18.79
C GLY A 95 8.12 -2.51 18.62
N GLU A 96 8.57 -2.76 17.38
CA GLU A 96 9.97 -2.94 17.01
C GLU A 96 10.65 -1.63 16.57
N GLY A 97 9.87 -0.55 16.42
CA GLY A 97 10.37 0.80 16.12
C GLY A 97 10.26 1.21 14.65
N PHE A 98 9.56 0.44 13.81
CA PHE A 98 9.35 0.78 12.41
C PHE A 98 8.28 1.86 12.22
N SER A 99 8.46 2.68 11.18
CA SER A 99 7.50 3.71 10.78
C SER A 99 6.33 3.10 10.01
N ASP A 100 5.14 3.71 10.10
CA ASP A 100 3.94 3.24 9.39
C ASP A 100 4.16 3.10 7.87
N GLN A 101 5.00 3.96 7.29
CA GLN A 101 5.37 3.93 5.87
C GLN A 101 6.21 2.70 5.52
N GLU A 102 7.20 2.36 6.33
CA GLU A 102 8.08 1.20 6.12
C GLU A 102 7.27 -0.09 6.19
N VAL A 103 6.32 -0.17 7.13
CA VAL A 103 5.41 -1.32 7.25
C VAL A 103 4.49 -1.43 6.04
N LEU A 104 3.97 -0.30 5.53
CA LEU A 104 3.11 -0.29 4.35
C LEU A 104 3.86 -0.76 3.10
N ASP A 105 5.12 -0.35 2.96
CA ASP A 105 6.00 -0.76 1.87
C ASP A 105 6.25 -2.27 1.91
N TYR A 106 6.71 -2.77 3.06
CA TYR A 106 6.90 -4.20 3.30
C TYR A 106 5.61 -5.01 3.09
N TRP A 107 4.47 -4.51 3.58
CA TRP A 107 3.18 -5.14 3.36
C TRP A 107 2.79 -5.21 1.89
N ARG A 108 3.16 -4.21 1.07
CA ARG A 108 2.83 -4.18 -0.36
C ARG A 108 3.75 -5.06 -1.19
N TYR A 109 5.04 -5.04 -0.90
CA TYR A 109 6.07 -5.64 -1.76
C TYR A 109 6.59 -7.00 -1.27
N ASP A 110 6.78 -7.19 0.03
CA ASP A 110 7.30 -8.44 0.60
C ASP A 110 6.18 -9.42 0.98
N CYS A 111 5.04 -8.93 1.49
CA CYS A 111 3.96 -9.81 1.92
C CYS A 111 3.14 -10.34 0.73
N GLU A 112 2.97 -11.67 0.66
CA GLU A 112 2.21 -12.34 -0.40
C GLU A 112 0.71 -12.38 -0.08
N PRO A 113 -0.19 -11.95 -0.98
CA PRO A 113 -1.63 -12.08 -0.76
C PRO A 113 -2.02 -13.54 -0.55
N VAL A 114 -2.72 -13.83 0.55
CA VAL A 114 -3.25 -15.17 0.77
C VAL A 114 -4.24 -15.44 -0.36
N LYS A 115 -3.90 -16.41 -1.21
CA LYS A 115 -4.77 -16.91 -2.27
C LYS A 115 -5.93 -17.63 -1.59
N HIS A 116 -6.87 -16.87 -1.03
CA HIS A 116 -8.08 -17.43 -0.46
C HIS A 116 -8.72 -18.23 -1.60
N PRO A 117 -8.88 -19.56 -1.47
CA PRO A 117 -9.69 -20.30 -2.42
C PRO A 117 -11.05 -19.63 -2.31
N ALA A 118 -11.44 -18.94 -3.39
CA ALA A 118 -12.64 -18.11 -3.45
C ALA A 118 -13.72 -18.81 -2.65
N ARG A 119 -14.09 -18.25 -1.50
CA ARG A 119 -15.33 -18.63 -0.86
C ARG A 119 -16.36 -18.25 -1.89
N THR A 120 -16.76 -19.25 -2.68
CA THR A 120 -17.97 -19.26 -3.49
C THR A 120 -19.08 -18.90 -2.52
N VAL A 121 -19.32 -17.60 -2.38
CA VAL A 121 -20.54 -17.09 -1.82
C VAL A 121 -21.59 -17.46 -2.86
N GLU A 122 -22.12 -18.66 -2.68
CA GLU A 122 -23.42 -19.08 -3.19
C GLU A 122 -24.44 -18.02 -2.79
N SER A 123 -24.55 -16.97 -3.62
CA SER A 123 -25.75 -16.20 -3.75
C SER A 123 -26.79 -17.12 -4.38
N SER A 124 -27.54 -17.77 -3.49
CA SER A 124 -28.92 -18.23 -3.66
C SER A 124 -29.51 -18.02 -5.06
N SER A 125 -29.35 -19.01 -5.94
CA SER A 125 -30.36 -19.34 -6.94
C SER A 125 -30.75 -20.79 -6.74
N ILE A 126 -31.87 -20.93 -6.04
CA ILE A 126 -32.61 -22.17 -5.82
C ILE A 126 -32.94 -22.77 -7.18
N SER A 127 -32.48 -23.99 -7.44
CA SER A 127 -33.09 -24.91 -8.40
C SER A 127 -32.79 -26.36 -7.98
N ASN A 128 -33.86 -27.07 -7.69
CA ASN A 128 -33.92 -28.49 -7.32
C ASN A 128 -33.26 -29.43 -8.35
N GLY A 129 -32.82 -30.60 -7.86
CA GLY A 129 -32.66 -31.84 -8.63
C GLY A 129 -31.23 -32.36 -8.60
N ALA A 130 -30.89 -33.30 -7.70
CA ALA A 130 -31.06 -34.75 -7.85
C ALA A 130 -29.92 -35.41 -8.65
N ASP A 131 -29.35 -36.43 -8.01
CA ASP A 131 -28.52 -37.51 -8.55
C ASP A 131 -27.17 -37.17 -9.22
N GLY A 132 -26.10 -37.49 -8.49
CA GLY A 132 -25.37 -38.73 -8.81
C GLY A 132 -24.30 -38.70 -9.91
N VAL A 133 -23.14 -39.24 -9.51
CA VAL A 133 -22.13 -39.94 -10.32
C VAL A 133 -21.01 -39.10 -10.96
N ALA A 134 -19.78 -39.45 -10.56
CA ALA A 134 -18.49 -39.08 -11.10
C ALA A 134 -18.22 -39.74 -12.49
N PRO A 135 -16.97 -39.76 -13.00
CA PRO A 135 -16.24 -38.66 -13.63
C PRO A 135 -15.80 -39.01 -15.08
N ALA A 136 -15.05 -38.09 -15.69
CA ALA A 136 -14.22 -38.26 -16.89
C ALA A 136 -14.94 -38.28 -18.25
N GLN A 137 -14.67 -37.24 -19.05
CA GLN A 137 -14.07 -37.44 -20.37
C GLN A 137 -13.49 -36.16 -20.98
N ARG A 138 -12.34 -36.40 -21.62
CA ARG A 138 -11.52 -35.60 -22.52
C ARG A 138 -12.23 -35.36 -23.85
N ALA A 139 -12.21 -34.12 -24.37
CA ALA A 139 -12.17 -33.73 -25.80
C ALA A 139 -12.59 -32.23 -25.91
N GLU A 140 -11.69 -31.32 -26.33
CA GLU A 140 -11.50 -30.87 -27.73
C GLU A 140 -12.49 -29.75 -28.17
N VAL A 141 -11.89 -28.58 -28.41
CA VAL A 141 -12.22 -27.46 -29.32
C VAL A 141 -13.67 -27.15 -29.73
N GLY A 142 -14.07 -25.88 -29.56
CA GLY A 142 -15.21 -25.32 -30.29
C GLY A 142 -15.58 -23.88 -29.89
N PRO A 143 -15.69 -22.92 -30.83
CA PRO A 143 -15.61 -21.48 -30.57
C PRO A 143 -16.96 -20.80 -30.35
N GLY A 144 -16.93 -19.63 -29.69
CA GLY A 144 -17.89 -18.55 -29.91
C GLY A 144 -18.92 -18.31 -28.82
N LEU A 145 -18.60 -17.38 -27.92
CA LEU A 145 -19.48 -16.24 -27.59
C LEU A 145 -18.70 -15.22 -26.76
N ALA A 146 -18.04 -14.34 -27.51
CA ALA A 146 -17.69 -13.01 -27.04
C ALA A 146 -18.97 -12.26 -26.68
N LEU A 147 -19.00 -11.64 -25.50
CA LEU A 147 -19.63 -10.34 -25.26
C LEU A 147 -19.07 -9.74 -23.95
N ALA A 148 -18.10 -8.85 -24.14
CA ALA A 148 -17.93 -7.57 -23.42
C ALA A 148 -17.58 -7.58 -21.91
N LEU A 149 -16.33 -7.93 -21.57
CA LEU A 149 -15.58 -7.33 -20.46
C LEU A 149 -14.11 -7.21 -20.91
N GLY A 150 -13.75 -6.03 -21.42
CA GLY A 150 -12.50 -5.77 -22.11
C GLY A 150 -11.26 -5.79 -21.20
N ALA A 151 -10.15 -6.18 -21.83
CA ALA A 151 -8.77 -6.01 -21.39
C ALA A 151 -8.28 -6.92 -20.24
N ALA A 152 -8.18 -8.22 -20.53
CA ALA A 152 -6.98 -8.97 -20.14
C ALA A 152 -5.78 -8.39 -20.94
N GLY A 153 -5.41 -7.16 -20.60
CA GLY A 153 -4.47 -6.33 -21.34
C GLY A 153 -3.09 -6.98 -21.36
N GLU A 154 -2.49 -7.04 -22.53
CA GLU A 154 -1.06 -7.30 -22.63
C GLU A 154 -0.32 -6.39 -21.63
N PRO A 155 0.67 -6.92 -20.90
CA PRO A 155 1.43 -6.13 -19.93
C PRO A 155 1.97 -4.88 -20.62
N GLU A 156 1.78 -3.73 -19.97
CA GLU A 156 2.22 -2.43 -20.49
C GLU A 156 3.70 -2.49 -20.85
N LYS A 157 4.02 -2.20 -22.12
CA LYS A 157 5.39 -2.14 -22.63
C LYS A 157 5.83 -0.69 -22.76
N ARG A 158 7.01 -0.39 -22.22
CA ARG A 158 7.64 0.93 -22.34
C ARG A 158 8.99 0.81 -23.03
N VAL A 159 9.37 1.82 -23.80
CA VAL A 159 10.68 1.93 -24.45
C VAL A 159 11.67 2.46 -23.45
N ASP A 160 12.72 1.67 -23.24
CA ASP A 160 13.90 2.05 -22.48
C ASP A 160 14.74 3.06 -23.29
N PRO A 161 15.03 4.26 -22.75
CA PRO A 161 15.78 5.29 -23.48
C PRO A 161 17.26 4.94 -23.71
N GLU A 162 17.85 4.01 -22.95
CA GLU A 162 19.27 3.64 -23.11
C GLU A 162 19.51 2.73 -24.32
N ASP A 163 18.62 1.78 -24.55
CA ASP A 163 18.77 0.76 -25.60
C ASP A 163 17.69 0.87 -26.71
N GLY A 164 16.66 1.70 -26.50
CA GLY A 164 15.56 1.93 -27.46
C GLY A 164 14.65 0.72 -27.66
N LYS A 165 14.70 -0.27 -26.77
CA LYS A 165 13.88 -1.49 -26.83
C LYS A 165 12.68 -1.40 -25.89
N ALA A 166 11.58 -2.02 -26.32
CA ALA A 166 10.37 -2.11 -25.52
C ALA A 166 10.46 -3.29 -24.54
N TYR A 167 10.37 -3.00 -23.24
CA TYR A 167 10.34 -4.00 -22.18
C TYR A 167 9.01 -3.93 -21.44
N THR A 168 8.61 -5.03 -20.79
CA THR A 168 7.60 -5.02 -19.73
C THR A 168 8.27 -4.68 -18.38
N TYR A 169 7.49 -4.18 -17.41
CA TYR A 169 8.03 -3.87 -16.08
C TYR A 169 8.72 -5.08 -15.46
N GLU A 170 8.12 -6.28 -15.58
CA GLU A 170 8.71 -7.52 -15.06
C GLU A 170 10.05 -7.89 -15.74
N GLU A 171 10.18 -7.65 -17.05
CA GLU A 171 11.44 -7.90 -17.77
C GLU A 171 12.54 -6.93 -17.35
N LEU A 172 12.24 -5.63 -17.28
CA LEU A 172 13.18 -4.61 -16.81
C LEU A 172 13.58 -4.89 -15.36
N HIS A 173 12.60 -5.19 -14.51
CA HIS A 173 12.80 -5.49 -13.09
C HIS A 173 13.72 -6.68 -12.86
N ARG A 174 13.49 -7.78 -13.57
CA ARG A 174 14.35 -8.96 -13.49
C ARG A 174 15.80 -8.66 -13.90
N ARG A 175 15.98 -7.85 -14.95
CA ARG A 175 17.30 -7.48 -15.44
C ARG A 175 18.03 -6.57 -14.44
N ALA A 176 17.38 -5.49 -14.04
CA ALA A 176 17.96 -4.49 -13.14
C ALA A 176 18.22 -5.05 -11.72
N ARG A 177 17.38 -5.97 -11.23
CA ARG A 177 17.68 -6.74 -10.00
C ARG A 177 18.98 -7.55 -10.12
N GLY A 178 19.27 -8.09 -11.30
CA GLY A 178 20.53 -8.79 -11.57
C GLY A 178 21.76 -7.86 -11.56
N GLU A 179 21.56 -6.56 -11.77
CA GLU A 179 22.59 -5.53 -11.77
C GLU A 179 22.76 -4.83 -10.41
N GLY A 180 21.89 -5.15 -9.45
CA GLY A 180 21.97 -4.68 -8.06
C GLY A 180 21.10 -3.46 -7.73
N PHE A 181 20.19 -3.07 -8.62
CA PHE A 181 19.24 -2.00 -8.36
C PHE A 181 18.13 -2.43 -7.39
N THR A 182 17.63 -1.48 -6.58
CA THR A 182 16.47 -1.71 -5.70
C THR A 182 15.16 -1.62 -6.47
N ASP A 183 14.09 -2.25 -5.99
CA ASP A 183 12.78 -2.23 -6.66
C ASP A 183 12.24 -0.81 -6.83
N GLN A 184 12.52 0.06 -5.84
CA GLN A 184 12.13 1.45 -5.87
C GLN A 184 12.85 2.23 -6.98
N GLU A 185 14.17 2.08 -7.13
CA GLU A 185 14.94 2.70 -8.22
C GLU A 185 14.45 2.23 -9.58
N ILE A 186 14.15 0.93 -9.71
CA ILE A 186 13.62 0.35 -10.95
C ILE A 186 12.23 0.91 -11.28
N LEU A 187 11.37 1.05 -10.27
CA LEU A 187 10.03 1.60 -10.44
C LEU A 187 10.05 3.08 -10.82
N ASP A 188 10.93 3.86 -10.19
CA ASP A 188 11.16 5.27 -10.51
C ASP A 188 11.66 5.42 -11.95
N TYR A 189 12.70 4.68 -12.33
CA TYR A 189 13.21 4.65 -13.70
C TYR A 189 12.13 4.24 -14.72
N TRP A 190 11.35 3.20 -14.43
CA TRP A 190 10.26 2.77 -15.30
C TRP A 190 9.18 3.85 -15.46
N ARG A 191 8.92 4.65 -14.42
CA ARG A 191 7.90 5.70 -14.43
C ARG A 191 8.36 6.97 -15.14
N ASP A 192 9.57 7.42 -14.85
CA ASP A 192 10.09 8.72 -15.24
C ASP A 192 10.89 8.68 -16.54
N GLU A 193 11.69 7.63 -16.76
CA GLU A 193 12.59 7.53 -17.93
C GLU A 193 11.99 6.69 -19.07
N CYS A 194 11.24 5.63 -18.76
CA CYS A 194 10.68 4.77 -19.81
C CYS A 194 9.42 5.36 -20.46
N THR A 195 9.39 5.40 -21.79
CA THR A 195 8.25 5.98 -22.55
C THR A 195 7.24 4.92 -22.95
N LEU A 196 5.96 5.15 -22.68
CA LEU A 196 4.89 4.23 -23.09
C LEU A 196 4.91 4.04 -24.60
N VAL A 197 5.03 2.79 -25.07
CA VAL A 197 4.87 2.48 -26.49
C VAL A 197 3.39 2.68 -26.82
N GLU A 198 3.03 3.83 -27.39
CA GLU A 198 1.72 3.99 -28.00
C GLU A 198 1.61 2.95 -29.10
N ARG A 199 0.77 1.94 -28.85
CA ARG A 199 0.49 0.89 -29.81
C ARG A 199 0.04 1.58 -31.11
N PRO A 200 0.75 1.37 -32.24
CA PRO A 200 0.40 2.04 -33.47
C PRO A 200 -1.05 1.72 -33.79
N ALA A 201 -1.85 2.78 -34.01
CA ALA A 201 -3.25 2.63 -34.38
C ALA A 201 -3.33 1.65 -35.57
N PRO A 202 -4.21 0.63 -35.51
CA PRO A 202 -4.33 -0.31 -36.62
C PRO A 202 -4.61 0.50 -37.89
N ALA A 203 -3.75 0.36 -38.90
CA ALA A 203 -3.94 1.00 -40.18
C ALA A 203 -5.33 0.62 -40.71
N ALA A 204 -6.18 1.63 -40.90
CA ALA A 204 -7.54 1.49 -41.38
C ALA A 204 -7.61 1.07 -42.85
#